data_AF-A0A354FMY4-F1
#
_entry.id   AF-A0A354FMY4-F1
#
_cell.length_a   1.000
_cell.length_b   1.000
_cell.length_c   1.000
_cell.angle_alpha   90.00
_cell.angle_beta   90.00
_cell.angle_gamma   90.00
#
_symmetry.space_group_name_H-M   'P 1'
#
loop_
_entity.id
_entity.type
_entity.pdbx_description
1 polymer ?
#
loop_
_entity_poly.entity_id
_entity_poly.type
_entity_poly.pdbx_seq_one_letter_code
_entity_poly.pdbx_strand_id
1 'polypeptide(L)'
;CVMDPWYPLGSADLLEVAHMGLHVAQMTSREGMRQCFEAVTTNPARVLGLEGYGLAPGNAADFVVLQAADPIEAIRLRANRLWVVRRGKVVAQTPRLESEVQWLGQPHTENFLFTPGTRT
;
A
#
# COMPACT_ATOMS: atom_id res chain seq x y z
N CYS A 1 6.12 3.52 -11.56
CA CYS A 1 6.66 4.22 -12.75
C CYS A 1 7.56 5.37 -12.32
N VAL A 2 8.59 5.64 -13.10
CA VAL A 2 9.52 6.77 -12.91
C VAL A 2 9.30 7.74 -14.07
N MET A 3 9.45 9.03 -13.82
CA MET A 3 9.33 10.07 -14.84
C MET A 3 10.49 9.97 -15.84
N ASP A 4 10.25 9.28 -16.94
CA ASP A 4 11.21 9.07 -18.03
C ASP A 4 10.55 9.33 -19.41
N PRO A 5 11.32 9.37 -20.52
CA PRO A 5 10.76 9.66 -21.85
C PRO A 5 9.67 8.70 -22.33
N TRP A 6 9.58 7.50 -21.75
CA TRP A 6 8.58 6.49 -22.10
C TRP A 6 7.36 6.53 -21.18
N TYR A 7 7.49 7.10 -19.98
CA TYR A 7 6.39 7.30 -19.06
C TYR A 7 6.54 8.62 -18.27
N PRO A 8 5.81 9.69 -18.65
CA PRO A 8 5.99 11.02 -18.06
C PRO A 8 5.36 11.20 -16.68
N LEU A 9 4.64 10.19 -16.17
CA LEU A 9 3.96 10.22 -14.87
C LEU A 9 4.72 9.39 -13.83
N GLY A 10 4.16 9.30 -12.62
CA GLY A 10 4.55 8.30 -11.63
C GLY A 10 5.32 8.85 -10.44
N SER A 11 5.05 8.23 -9.30
CA SER A 11 5.60 8.56 -7.98
C SER A 11 6.53 7.47 -7.44
N ALA A 12 6.94 6.51 -8.30
CA ALA A 12 7.58 5.26 -7.92
C ALA A 12 6.80 4.43 -6.88
N ASP A 13 5.47 4.58 -6.83
CA ASP A 13 4.60 3.83 -5.93
C ASP A 13 4.11 2.52 -6.54
N LEU A 14 4.38 1.40 -5.86
CA LEU A 14 3.92 0.09 -6.27
C LEU A 14 2.42 -0.16 -6.02
N LEU A 15 1.81 0.54 -5.05
CA LEU A 15 0.35 0.47 -4.84
C LEU A 15 -0.39 1.16 -5.99
N GLU A 16 0.18 2.20 -6.61
CA GLU A 16 -0.37 2.79 -7.85
C GLU A 16 -0.29 1.81 -9.02
N VAL A 17 0.83 1.09 -9.16
CA VAL A 17 1.00 0.06 -10.20
C VAL A 17 0.00 -1.08 -10.01
N ALA A 18 -0.16 -1.59 -8.78
CA ALA A 18 -1.15 -2.61 -8.46
C ALA A 18 -2.59 -2.13 -8.70
N HIS A 19 -2.89 -0.87 -8.34
CA HIS A 19 -4.19 -0.24 -8.59
C HIS A 19 -4.51 -0.14 -10.07
N MET A 20 -3.54 0.24 -10.91
CA MET A 20 -3.73 0.24 -12.36
C MET A 20 -3.94 -1.18 -12.90
N GLY A 21 -3.08 -2.11 -12.47
CA GLY A 21 -3.08 -3.50 -12.90
C GLY A 21 -4.40 -4.22 -12.62
N LEU A 22 -4.99 -4.02 -11.45
CA LEU A 22 -6.25 -4.66 -11.09
C LEU A 22 -7.40 -4.26 -12.02
N HIS A 23 -7.44 -3.00 -12.48
CA HIS A 23 -8.48 -2.53 -13.37
C HIS A 23 -8.31 -3.11 -14.78
N VAL A 24 -7.07 -3.06 -15.30
CA VAL A 24 -6.76 -3.59 -16.64
C VAL A 24 -6.97 -5.10 -16.70
N ALA A 25 -6.61 -5.82 -15.64
CA ALA A 25 -6.74 -7.27 -15.55
C ALA A 25 -8.13 -7.74 -15.07
N GLN A 26 -9.07 -6.83 -14.81
CA GLN A 26 -10.42 -7.14 -14.31
C GLN A 26 -10.43 -7.92 -12.97
N MET A 27 -9.45 -7.65 -12.10
CA MET A 27 -9.22 -8.35 -10.83
C MET A 27 -9.87 -7.63 -9.63
N THR A 28 -11.10 -7.14 -9.79
CA THR A 28 -11.82 -6.37 -8.76
C THR A 28 -12.49 -7.24 -7.68
N SER A 29 -12.39 -8.56 -7.77
CA SER A 29 -12.81 -9.47 -6.70
C SER A 29 -11.86 -9.35 -5.50
N ARG A 30 -12.34 -9.70 -4.30
CA ARG A 30 -11.50 -9.70 -3.08
C ARG A 30 -10.23 -10.53 -3.25
N GLU A 31 -10.36 -11.68 -3.92
CA GLU A 31 -9.24 -12.57 -4.23
C GLU A 31 -8.30 -11.93 -5.26
N GLY A 32 -8.84 -11.37 -6.34
CA GLY A 32 -8.07 -10.67 -7.35
C GLY A 32 -7.25 -9.51 -6.77
N MET A 33 -7.84 -8.72 -5.88
CA MET A 33 -7.14 -7.62 -5.21
C MET A 33 -6.00 -8.11 -4.31
N ARG A 34 -6.16 -9.26 -3.62
CA ARG A 34 -5.06 -9.88 -2.85
C ARG A 34 -3.92 -10.33 -3.77
N GLN A 35 -4.25 -10.96 -4.88
CA GLN A 35 -3.26 -11.35 -5.89
C GLN A 35 -2.53 -10.13 -6.48
N CYS A 36 -3.22 -9.01 -6.70
CA CYS A 36 -2.57 -7.76 -7.12
C CYS A 36 -1.59 -7.21 -6.07
N PHE A 37 -1.88 -7.37 -4.77
CA PHE A 37 -0.94 -6.99 -3.71
C PHE A 37 0.29 -7.90 -3.69
N GLU A 38 0.10 -9.20 -3.88
CA GLU A 38 1.19 -10.17 -4.01
C GLU A 38 2.08 -9.90 -5.24
N ALA A 39 1.46 -9.45 -6.34
CA ALA A 39 2.14 -9.07 -7.58
C ALA A 39 3.17 -7.94 -7.39
N VAL A 40 3.05 -7.14 -6.32
CA VAL A 40 3.99 -6.06 -5.99
C VAL A 40 4.77 -6.30 -4.69
N THR A 41 4.69 -7.50 -4.12
CA THR A 41 5.42 -7.88 -2.89
C THR A 41 6.15 -9.21 -3.06
N THR A 42 5.46 -10.33 -2.80
CA THR A 42 6.05 -11.67 -2.76
C THR A 42 6.41 -12.20 -4.15
N ASN A 43 5.65 -11.85 -5.20
CA ASN A 43 5.92 -12.34 -6.55
C ASN A 43 7.22 -11.78 -7.13
N PRO A 44 7.49 -10.46 -7.10
CA PRO A 44 8.78 -9.92 -7.52
C PRO A 44 9.95 -10.46 -6.68
N ALA A 45 9.78 -10.63 -5.37
CA ALA A 45 10.82 -11.21 -4.51
C ALA A 45 11.22 -12.62 -4.97
N ARG A 46 10.23 -13.45 -5.33
CA ARG A 46 10.48 -14.79 -5.88
C ARG A 46 11.15 -14.74 -7.26
N VAL A 47 10.69 -13.86 -8.14
CA VAL A 47 11.28 -13.67 -9.49
C VAL A 47 12.75 -13.24 -9.40
N LEU A 48 13.08 -12.40 -8.42
CA LEU A 48 14.44 -11.93 -8.16
C LEU A 48 15.29 -12.92 -7.36
N GLY A 49 14.74 -14.05 -6.91
CA GLY A 49 15.46 -15.02 -6.09
C GLY A 49 15.87 -14.48 -4.72
N LEU A 50 15.09 -13.58 -4.12
CA LEU A 50 15.40 -13.02 -2.81
C LEU A 50 15.21 -14.06 -1.71
N GLU A 51 16.30 -14.42 -1.04
CA GLU A 51 16.28 -15.23 0.17
C GLU A 51 15.96 -14.38 1.41
N GLY A 52 15.31 -15.00 2.39
CA GLY A 52 14.95 -14.31 3.64
C GLY A 52 13.94 -13.17 3.47
N TYR A 53 13.11 -13.20 2.41
CA TYR A 53 12.04 -12.23 2.17
C TYR A 53 10.73 -12.65 2.83
N GLY A 54 10.02 -11.69 3.44
CA GLY A 54 8.71 -11.87 4.05
C GLY A 54 8.75 -11.79 5.58
N LEU A 55 7.56 -11.79 6.19
CA LEU A 55 7.37 -11.61 7.63
C LEU A 55 7.41 -12.96 8.35
N ALA A 56 8.61 -13.50 8.57
CA ALA A 56 8.81 -14.75 9.28
C ALA A 56 10.04 -14.70 10.19
N PRO A 57 10.06 -15.41 11.33
CA PRO A 57 11.27 -15.57 12.14
C PRO A 57 12.44 -16.09 11.30
N GLY A 58 13.63 -15.52 11.51
CA GLY A 58 14.85 -15.85 10.74
C GLY A 58 15.09 -14.95 9.53
N ASN A 59 14.05 -14.29 9.01
CA ASN A 59 14.19 -13.31 7.94
C ASN A 59 14.78 -11.99 8.45
N ALA A 60 15.30 -11.18 7.52
CA ALA A 60 15.68 -9.81 7.84
C ALA A 60 14.46 -9.02 8.30
N ALA A 61 14.63 -8.14 9.29
CA ALA A 61 13.60 -7.20 9.75
C ALA A 61 13.43 -6.05 8.74
N ASP A 62 12.97 -6.41 7.54
CA ASP A 62 12.73 -5.54 6.39
C ASP A 62 11.23 -5.53 6.09
N PHE A 63 10.55 -4.42 6.38
CA PHE A 63 9.11 -4.30 6.18
C PHE A 63 8.65 -2.86 6.06
N VAL A 64 7.42 -2.69 5.59
CA VAL A 64 6.75 -1.41 5.46
C VAL A 64 5.45 -1.46 6.23
N VAL A 65 5.20 -0.43 7.04
CA VAL A 65 3.92 -0.27 7.75
C VAL A 65 3.05 0.68 6.96
N LEU A 66 1.92 0.17 6.48
CA LEU A 66 0.93 0.92 5.72
C LEU A 66 -0.19 1.45 6.62
N GLN A 67 -0.69 2.64 6.32
CA GLN A 67 -1.93 3.16 6.91
C GLN A 67 -3.14 2.49 6.24
N ALA A 68 -3.32 1.20 6.51
CA ALA A 68 -4.42 0.37 6.01
C ALA A 68 -4.62 -0.83 6.93
N ALA A 69 -5.84 -1.34 7.01
CA ALA A 69 -6.19 -2.53 7.79
C ALA A 69 -5.81 -3.84 7.08
N ASP A 70 -5.87 -3.87 5.75
CA ASP A 70 -5.59 -5.08 4.96
C ASP A 70 -5.07 -4.75 3.54
N PRO A 71 -4.63 -5.77 2.76
CA PRO A 71 -4.15 -5.56 1.38
C PRO A 71 -5.18 -4.91 0.42
N ILE A 72 -6.47 -5.16 0.63
CA ILE A 72 -7.54 -4.61 -0.21
C ILE A 72 -7.63 -3.10 0.05
N GLU A 73 -7.64 -2.71 1.32
CA GLU A 73 -7.61 -1.31 1.72
C GLU A 73 -6.32 -0.61 1.30
N ALA A 74 -5.17 -1.30 1.42
CA ALA A 74 -3.89 -0.78 0.99
C ALA A 74 -3.91 -0.34 -0.48
N ILE A 75 -4.48 -1.18 -1.36
CA ILE A 75 -4.64 -0.85 -2.78
C ILE A 75 -5.72 0.22 -2.98
N ARG A 76 -6.90 0.08 -2.36
CA ARG A 76 -8.04 1.00 -2.50
C ARG A 76 -7.63 2.45 -2.21
N LEU A 77 -6.89 2.65 -1.12
CA LEU A 77 -6.49 3.98 -0.66
C LEU A 77 -5.14 4.43 -1.21
N ARG A 78 -4.39 3.58 -1.91
CA ARG A 78 -2.95 3.79 -2.18
C ARG A 78 -2.25 4.18 -0.87
N ALA A 79 -2.39 3.29 0.13
CA ALA A 79 -2.14 3.62 1.52
C ALA A 79 -0.78 4.27 1.76
N ASN A 80 -0.78 5.26 2.66
CA ASN A 80 0.41 5.97 3.04
C ASN A 80 1.39 5.05 3.79
N ARG A 81 2.70 5.24 3.55
CA ARG A 81 3.77 4.48 4.19
C ARG A 81 4.17 5.18 5.48
N LEU A 82 3.64 4.70 6.60
CA LEU A 82 3.93 5.25 7.92
C LEU A 82 5.39 5.05 8.28
N TRP A 83 5.91 3.83 8.07
CA TRP A 83 7.31 3.48 8.32
C TRP A 83 7.85 2.57 7.25
N VAL A 84 9.10 2.80 6.86
CA VAL A 84 9.92 1.86 6.10
C VAL A 84 11.06 1.42 7.02
N VAL A 85 11.13 0.11 7.26
CA VAL A 85 12.12 -0.50 8.14
C VAL A 85 13.05 -1.36 7.31
N ARG A 86 14.35 -1.16 7.49
CA ARG A 86 15.41 -1.94 6.85
C ARG A 86 16.38 -2.40 7.94
N ARG A 87 16.60 -3.71 8.04
CA ARG A 87 17.47 -4.37 9.03
C ARG A 87 17.18 -3.90 10.46
N GLY A 88 15.89 -3.80 10.79
CA GLY A 88 15.42 -3.38 12.10
C GLY A 88 15.57 -1.88 12.40
N LYS A 89 15.95 -1.06 11.42
CA LYS A 89 16.06 0.40 11.56
C LYS A 89 15.02 1.11 10.71
N VAL A 90 14.37 2.12 11.26
CA VAL A 90 13.49 3.00 10.48
C VAL A 90 14.36 3.84 9.55
N VAL A 91 14.16 3.69 8.25
CA VAL A 91 14.90 4.44 7.22
C VAL A 91 14.06 5.54 6.56
N ALA A 92 12.73 5.45 6.66
CA ALA A 92 11.82 6.52 6.27
C ALA A 92 10.56 6.49 7.14
N GLN A 93 9.96 7.66 7.34
CA GLN A 93 8.72 7.84 8.07
C GLN A 93 7.88 8.94 7.42
N THR A 94 6.57 8.74 7.38
CA THR A 94 5.59 9.74 6.92
C THR A 94 4.54 9.93 8.01
N PRO A 95 4.05 11.16 8.26
CA PRO A 95 2.92 11.37 9.15
C PRO A 95 1.67 10.64 8.65
N ARG A 96 0.72 10.38 9.55
CA ARG A 96 -0.59 9.85 9.16
C ARG A 96 -1.28 10.83 8.22
N LEU A 97 -1.91 10.30 7.19
CA LEU A 97 -2.74 11.06 6.28
C LEU A 97 -4.15 11.17 6.85
N GLU A 98 -4.57 12.39 7.15
CA GLU A 98 -5.90 12.73 7.66
C GLU A 98 -6.39 13.95 6.88
N SER A 99 -7.69 14.03 6.64
CA SER A 99 -8.35 15.15 6.01
C SER A 99 -9.21 15.87 7.03
N GLU A 100 -9.04 17.19 7.15
CA GLU A 100 -10.00 18.02 7.86
C GLU A 100 -11.15 18.36 6.91
N VAL A 101 -12.37 18.04 7.33
CA VAL A 101 -13.60 18.25 6.58
C VAL A 101 -14.45 19.25 7.34
N GLN A 102 -14.86 20.33 6.67
CA GLN A 102 -15.85 21.25 7.19
C GLN A 102 -17.25 20.69 6.89
N TRP A 103 -17.84 20.01 7.86
CA TRP A 103 -19.14 19.38 7.74
C TRP A 103 -20.19 20.18 8.51
N LEU A 104 -21.15 20.77 7.78
CA LEU A 104 -22.21 21.62 8.36
C LEU A 104 -21.66 22.76 9.27
N GLY A 105 -20.50 23.32 8.90
CA GLY A 105 -19.83 24.38 9.67
C GLY A 105 -19.07 23.89 10.91
N GLN A 106 -18.87 22.59 11.08
CA GLN A 106 -18.09 21.99 12.15
C GLN A 106 -16.90 21.19 11.60
N PRO A 107 -15.68 21.33 12.17
CA PRO A 107 -14.53 20.57 11.73
C PRO A 107 -14.67 19.09 12.13
N HIS A 108 -14.39 18.20 11.18
CA HIS A 108 -14.35 16.75 11.36
C HIS A 108 -13.06 16.19 10.75
N THR A 109 -12.51 15.14 11.33
CA THR A 109 -11.32 14.46 10.81
C THR A 109 -11.72 13.16 10.13
N GLU A 110 -11.36 13.01 8.86
CA GLU A 110 -11.63 11.82 8.05
C GLU A 110 -10.33 11.20 7.56
N ASN A 111 -10.22 9.87 7.67
CA ASN A 111 -9.06 9.11 7.23
C ASN A 111 -9.39 8.00 6.22
N PHE A 112 -10.68 7.84 5.89
CA PHE A 112 -11.22 6.87 4.94
C PHE A 112 -10.86 5.40 5.22
N LEU A 113 -10.36 5.08 6.41
CA LEU A 113 -10.06 3.72 6.84
C LEU A 113 -11.37 2.97 7.13
N PHE A 114 -11.44 1.72 6.68
CA PHE A 114 -12.55 0.84 6.99
C PHE A 114 -12.48 0.46 8.47
N THR A 115 -13.46 0.91 9.23
CA THR A 115 -13.66 0.46 10.60
C THR A 115 -14.74 -0.62 10.58
N PRO A 116 -14.43 -1.88 10.94
CA PRO A 116 -15.45 -2.92 11.05
C PRO A 116 -16.56 -2.48 12.04
N GLY A 117 -17.79 -2.35 11.55
CA GLY A 117 -18.97 -2.02 12.39
C GLY A 117 -19.51 -0.58 12.24
N THR A 118 -18.82 0.33 11.55
CA THR A 118 -19.40 1.61 11.11
C THR A 118 -20.05 1.45 9.73
N ARG A 119 -21.28 1.97 9.60
CA ARG A 119 -22.29 1.61 8.58
C ARG A 119 -21.84 1.75 7.12
N THR A 120 -22.42 0.87 6.28
CA THR A 120 -22.65 1.03 4.83
C THR A 120 -23.39 2.31 4.51
#